data_AF-A0A1M5IEH7-F1
#
_entry.id   AF-A0A1M5IEH7-F1
#
_cell.length_a   1.000
_cell.length_b   1.000
_cell.length_c   1.000
_cell.angle_alpha   90.00
_cell.angle_beta   90.00
_cell.angle_gamma   90.00
#
_symmetry.space_group_name_H-M   'P 1'
#
loop_
_entity.id
_entity.type
_entity.pdbx_description
1 polymer ?
#
loop_
_entity_poly.entity_id
_entity_poly.type
_entity_poly.pdbx_seq_one_letter_code
_entity_poly.pdbx_strand_id
1 'polypeptide(L)' 'MKELLSLKSFQQIVLLIFLLGFTIGILIGTYLFTGKFKIYFIIPSLPALFYISRELYRNVTSFIVDLK' A
#
# COMPACT_ATOMS: atom_id res chain seq x y z
N MET A 1 25.05 0.88 -10.76
CA MET A 1 24.46 1.07 -9.41
C MET A 1 23.15 1.84 -9.43
N LYS A 2 23.04 2.95 -10.17
CA LYS A 2 21.80 3.75 -10.27
C LYS A 2 20.60 2.95 -10.79
N GLU A 3 20.78 2.14 -11.83
CA GLU A 3 19.75 1.25 -12.38
C GLU A 3 19.29 0.16 -11.40
N LEU A 4 20.20 -0.42 -10.61
CA LEU A 4 19.89 -1.40 -9.56
C LEU A 4 19.08 -0.79 -8.41
N LEU A 5 19.35 0.47 -8.06
CA LEU A 5 18.59 1.21 -7.05
C LEU A 5 17.19 1.59 -7.55
N SER A 6 17.09 2.01 -8.81
CA SER A 6 15.82 2.30 -9.49
C SER A 6 14.92 1.05 -9.58
N LEU A 7 15.49 -0.10 -9.95
CA LEU A 7 14.74 -1.36 -10.02
C LEU A 7 14.19 -1.78 -8.64
N LYS A 8 14.98 -1.59 -7.59
CA LYS A 8 14.59 -1.90 -6.21
C LYS A 8 13.49 -0.96 -5.71
N SER A 9 13.60 0.34 -6.01
CA SER A 9 12.58 1.36 -5.71
C SER A 9 11.25 1.03 -6.39
N PHE A 10 11.30 0.64 -7.68
CA PHE A 10 10.12 0.23 -8.43
C PHE A 10 9.46 -1.02 -7.83
N GLN A 11 10.24 -2.07 -7.56
CA GLN A 11 9.72 -3.29 -6.92
C GLN A 11 9.06 -2.99 -5.57
N GLN A 12 9.63 -2.08 -4.77
CA GLN A 12 9.09 -1.67 -3.49
C GLN A 12 7.76 -0.92 -3.63
N ILE A 13 7.63 -0.03 -4.62
CA ILE A 13 6.37 0.68 -4.91
C ILE A 13 5.29 -0.30 -5.37
N VAL A 14 5.63 -1.22 -6.28
CA VAL A 14 4.70 -2.26 -6.76
C VAL A 14 4.22 -3.13 -5.59
N LEU A 15 5.12 -3.53 -4.70
CA LEU A 15 4.77 -4.30 -3.51
C LEU A 15 3.84 -3.51 -2.57
N LEU A 16 4.12 -2.23 -2.34
CA LEU A 16 3.28 -1.38 -1.49
C LEU A 16 1.88 -1.17 -2.09
N ILE A 17 1.76 -0.97 -3.40
CA ILE A 17 0.46 -0.88 -4.10
C ILE A 17 -0.30 -2.20 -3.98
N PHE A 18 0.38 -3.34 -4.15
CA PHE A 18 -0.23 -4.66 -3.98
C PHE A 18 -0.76 -4.85 -2.56
N LEU A 19 0.04 -4.52 -1.54
CA LEU A 19 -0.37 -4.60 -0.14
C LEU A 19 -1.56 -3.69 0.16
N LEU A 20 -1.56 -2.45 -0.37
CA LEU A 20 -2.69 -1.53 -0.24
C LEU A 20 -3.98 -2.16 -0.79
N GLY A 21 -3.92 -2.64 -2.03
CA GLY A 21 -5.06 -3.28 -2.71
C GLY A 21 -5.55 -4.53 -1.97
N PHE A 22 -4.63 -5.36 -1.47
CA PHE A 22 -4.96 -6.53 -0.67
C PHE A 22 -5.68 -6.17 0.63
N THR A 23 -5.20 -5.15 1.33
CA THR A 23 -5.80 -4.70 2.60
C THR A 23 -7.23 -4.18 2.36
N ILE A 24 -7.42 -3.37 1.30
CA ILE A 24 -8.74 -2.88 0.88
C ILE A 24 -9.65 -4.04 0.47
N GLY A 25 -9.11 -5.02 -0.29
CA GLY A 25 -9.84 -6.22 -0.72
C GLY A 25 -10.35 -7.05 0.46
N ILE A 26 -9.54 -7.24 1.50
CA ILE A 26 -9.98 -7.91 2.74
C ILE A 26 -11.08 -7.11 3.45
N LEU A 27 -10.94 -5.78 3.56
CA LEU A 27 -11.96 -4.94 4.19
C LEU A 27 -13.30 -5.01 3.44
N ILE A 28 -13.27 -4.98 2.11
CA ILE A 28 -14.47 -5.13 1.27
C ILE A 28 -15.03 -6.55 1.38
N GLY A 29 -14.18 -7.57 1.33
CA GLY A 29 -14.62 -8.97 1.48
C GLY A 29 -15.32 -9.20 2.81
N THR A 30 -14.68 -8.79 3.91
CA THR A 30 -15.28 -8.90 5.26
C THR A 30 -16.59 -8.13 5.37
N TYR A 31 -16.71 -6.95 4.74
CA TYR A 31 -17.99 -6.23 4.66
C TYR A 31 -19.08 -7.05 3.95
N LEU A 32 -18.78 -7.61 2.77
CA LEU A 32 -19.73 -8.38 1.99
C LEU A 32 -20.18 -9.66 2.71
N PHE A 33 -19.26 -10.34 3.40
CA PHE A 33 -19.57 -11.58 4.12
C PHE A 33 -20.32 -11.37 5.44
N THR A 34 -20.10 -10.26 6.14
CA THR A 34 -20.73 -10.03 7.46
C THR A 34 -22.06 -9.29 7.38
N GLY A 35 -22.40 -8.71 6.21
CA GLY A 35 -23.69 -8.06 5.95
C GLY A 35 -23.95 -6.77 6.76
N LYS A 36 -23.10 -6.43 7.73
CA LYS A 36 -23.14 -5.20 8.52
C LYS A 36 -21.73 -4.63 8.63
N PHE A 37 -21.56 -3.38 8.18
CA PHE A 37 -20.28 -2.71 8.29
C PHE A 37 -19.99 -2.38 9.76
N LYS A 38 -19.04 -3.10 10.32
CA LYS A 38 -18.60 -2.93 11.69
C LYS A 38 -17.30 -2.15 11.65
N ILE A 39 -17.33 -0.88 12.07
CA ILE A 39 -16.19 0.05 12.05
C ILE A 39 -14.96 -0.56 12.75
N TYR A 40 -15.18 -1.43 13.73
CA TYR A 40 -14.12 -2.16 14.44
C TYR A 40 -13.28 -3.10 13.56
N PHE A 41 -13.73 -3.50 12.37
CA PHE A 41 -12.90 -4.24 11.40
C PHE A 41 -11.85 -3.37 10.71
N ILE A 42 -12.08 -2.06 10.59
CA ILE A 42 -11.13 -1.12 9.98
C ILE A 42 -10.01 -0.76 10.97
N ILE A 43 -10.32 -0.67 12.26
CA ILE A 43 -9.37 -0.27 13.32
C ILE A 43 -8.02 -1.02 13.23
N PRO A 44 -7.97 -2.36 13.14
CA PRO A 44 -6.70 -3.07 13.04
C PRO A 44 -5.96 -2.84 11.72
N SER A 45 -6.66 -2.41 10.66
CA SER A 45 -6.05 -2.10 9.36
C SER A 45 -5.49 -0.68 9.25
N LEU A 46 -5.90 0.25 10.14
CA LEU A 46 -5.43 1.65 10.11
C LEU A 46 -3.91 1.81 10.20
N PRO A 47 -3.17 1.11 11.09
CA PRO A 47 -1.72 1.23 11.16
C PRO A 47 -1.04 0.75 9.87
N ALA A 48 -1.56 -0.34 9.28
CA ALA A 48 -1.05 -0.89 8.03
C ALA A 48 -1.27 0.09 6.86
N LEU A 49 -2.49 0.63 6.74
CA LEU A 49 -2.83 1.62 5.72
C LEU A 49 -1.97 2.89 5.86
N PHE A 50 -1.76 3.36 7.09
CA PHE A 50 -0.90 4.52 7.36
C PHE A 50 0.54 4.25 6.95
N TYR A 51 1.11 3.10 7.32
CA TYR A 51 2.49 2.75 6.97
C TYR A 51 2.67 2.62 5.45
N ILE A 52 1.78 1.90 4.78
CA ILE A 52 1.81 1.72 3.33
C ILE A 52 1.73 3.07 2.61
N SER A 53 0.80 3.93 3.02
CA SER A 53 0.61 5.26 2.41
C SER A 53 1.82 6.17 2.63
N ARG A 54 2.42 6.12 3.83
CA ARG A 54 3.61 6.90 4.16
C ARG A 54 4.82 6.47 3.33
N GLU A 55 5.05 5.17 3.21
CA GLU A 55 6.17 4.65 2.42
C GLU A 55 5.94 4.86 0.91
N LEU A 56 4.70 4.80 0.42
CA LEU A 56 4.38 5.19 -0.96
C LEU A 56 4.74 6.65 -1.20
N TYR A 57 4.30 7.57 -0.33
CA TYR A 57 4.59 9.00 -0.49
C TYR A 57 6.09 9.29 -0.49
N ARG A 58 6.84 8.63 0.41
CA ARG A 58 8.30 8.75 0.48
C ARG A 58 9.00 8.24 -0.78
N ASN A 59 8.53 7.12 -1.32
CA ASN A 59 9.16 6.46 -2.46
C ASN A 59 8.74 7.05 -3.82
N VAL A 60 7.62 7.77 -3.89
CA VAL A 60 7.19 8.50 -5.09
C VAL A 60 8.22 9.56 -5.48
N THR A 61 8.80 10.28 -4.52
CA THR A 61 9.82 11.30 -4.83
C THR A 61 11.07 10.67 -5.45
N SER A 62 11.54 9.54 -4.92
CA SER A 62 12.66 8.80 -5.52
C SER A 62 12.32 8.22 -6.90
N PHE A 63 11.09 7.75 -7.08
CA PHE A 63 10.65 7.20 -8.37
C PHE A 63 10.55 8.26 -9.46
N ILE A 64 10.00 9.46 -9.16
CA ILE A 64 9.93 10.57 -10.13
C ILE A 64 11.33 11.06 -10.52
N VAL A 65 12.27 11.09 -9.58
CA VAL A 65 13.67 11.46 -9.86
C VAL A 65 14.38 10.40 -10.71
N ASP A 66 14.08 9.11 -10.51
CA ASP A 66 14.64 8.02 -11.33
C ASP A 66 14.00 7.92 -12.73
N LEU A 67 12.80 8.46 -12.94
CA LEU A 67 12.07 8.43 -14.22
C LEU A 67 12.47 9.56 -15.19
N LYS A 68 13.22 10.56 -14.70
CA LYS A 68 13.64 11.76 -15.45
C LYS A 68 15.04 11.59 -16.02
#